data_AF-A0A7W1AS13-F1
#
_entry.id   AF-A0A7W1AS13-F1
#
_cell.length_a   1.000
_cell.length_b   1.000
_cell.length_c   1.000
_cell.angle_alpha   90.00
_cell.angle_beta   90.00
_cell.angle_gamma   90.00
#
_symmetry.space_group_name_H-M   'P 1'
#
loop_
_entity.id
_entity.type
_entity.pdbx_description
1 polymer ?
#
loop_
_entity_poly.entity_id
_entity_poly.type
_entity_poly.pdbx_seq_one_letter_code
_entity_poly.pdbx_strand_id
1 'polypeptide(L)'
;RQLKSDIQGTGIQIVDEAQADQAKSATDKETVTKLLEKHPDVKGVWLAQGSSVGPAGDAVDKAFKNLAFPERPLVVGFNADPKAAAAIRDGKADAVSDVAYDATLYIALDQIAENLGRQKPLAKDVQEAGYPLDFLDIALVTRDDAPEKGKFRDPKEDFVSYFTSKWRREFGSPPKAGG
;
A
#
# COMPACT_ATOMS: atom_id res chain seq x y z
N ARG A 1 -5.37 -0.85 15.75
CA ARG A 1 -5.11 0.12 16.85
C ARG A 1 -5.00 1.55 16.33
N GLN A 2 -4.20 1.83 15.29
CA GLN A 2 -4.08 3.18 14.71
C GLN A 2 -5.42 3.77 14.25
N LEU A 3 -6.21 3.04 13.45
CA LEU A 3 -7.54 3.50 13.01
C LEU A 3 -8.44 3.98 14.16
N LYS A 4 -8.46 3.25 15.29
CA LYS A 4 -9.26 3.64 16.49
C LYS A 4 -8.83 5.00 17.04
N SER A 5 -7.53 5.29 16.99
CA SER A 5 -6.99 6.59 17.38
C SER A 5 -7.39 7.68 16.37
N ASP A 6 -7.29 7.39 15.08
CA ASP A 6 -7.50 8.38 14.01
C ASP A 6 -8.96 8.82 13.90
N ILE A 7 -9.92 7.94 14.23
CA ILE A 7 -11.35 8.25 14.16
C ILE A 7 -11.91 8.87 15.45
N GLN A 8 -11.10 9.02 16.49
CA GLN A 8 -11.57 9.54 17.77
C GLN A 8 -12.13 10.97 17.61
N GLY A 9 -13.38 11.18 18.02
CA GLY A 9 -14.05 12.47 17.93
C GLY A 9 -14.69 12.79 16.57
N THR A 10 -14.61 11.89 15.59
CA THR A 10 -15.20 12.09 14.25
C THR A 10 -16.65 11.63 14.12
N GLY A 11 -17.18 10.93 15.14
CA GLY A 11 -18.50 10.29 15.09
C GLY A 11 -18.53 8.96 14.34
N ILE A 12 -17.42 8.55 13.69
CA ILE A 12 -17.27 7.23 13.07
C ILE A 12 -17.19 6.17 14.18
N GLN A 13 -17.96 5.09 14.01
CA GLN A 13 -17.97 3.95 14.91
C GLN A 13 -17.50 2.69 14.19
N ILE A 14 -16.62 1.93 14.84
CA ILE A 14 -16.25 0.59 14.38
C ILE A 14 -17.31 -0.38 14.89
N VAL A 15 -18.15 -0.87 13.98
CA VAL A 15 -19.24 -1.80 14.30
C VAL A 15 -18.79 -3.26 14.38
N ASP A 16 -17.67 -3.59 13.72
CA ASP A 16 -17.01 -4.89 13.81
C ASP A 16 -15.53 -4.82 13.41
N GLU A 17 -14.76 -5.82 13.80
CA GLU A 17 -13.34 -5.96 13.44
C GLU A 17 -13.02 -7.44 13.25
N ALA A 18 -12.38 -7.79 12.13
CA ALA A 18 -11.94 -9.14 11.85
C ALA A 18 -10.50 -9.15 11.36
N GLN A 19 -9.77 -10.21 11.70
CA GLN A 19 -8.42 -10.44 11.20
C GLN A 19 -8.46 -11.50 10.10
N ALA A 20 -8.07 -11.10 8.89
CA ALA A 20 -7.87 -11.99 7.77
C ALA A 20 -6.59 -12.83 7.95
N ASP A 21 -6.65 -14.10 7.54
CA ASP A 21 -5.47 -14.96 7.42
C ASP A 21 -4.79 -14.65 6.07
N GLN A 22 -3.68 -13.93 6.13
CA GLN A 22 -2.95 -13.47 4.93
C GLN A 22 -2.39 -14.63 4.10
N ALA A 23 -2.14 -15.79 4.70
CA ALA A 23 -1.75 -16.98 3.95
C ALA A 23 -2.91 -17.52 3.09
N LYS A 24 -4.13 -17.02 3.32
CA LYS A 24 -5.37 -17.45 2.67
C LYS A 24 -6.20 -16.25 2.24
N SER A 25 -5.70 -15.46 1.28
CA SER A 25 -6.43 -14.33 0.68
C SER A 25 -7.87 -14.63 0.22
N ALA A 26 -8.21 -15.90 -0.05
CA ALA A 26 -9.59 -16.34 -0.30
C ALA A 26 -10.56 -16.05 0.87
N THR A 27 -10.04 -15.97 2.10
CA THR A 27 -10.84 -15.71 3.31
C THR A 27 -11.28 -14.26 3.45
N ASP A 28 -10.61 -13.32 2.78
CA ASP A 28 -10.93 -11.89 2.88
C ASP A 28 -12.33 -11.60 2.34
N LYS A 29 -12.66 -12.16 1.17
CA LYS A 29 -13.98 -12.04 0.54
C LYS A 29 -15.07 -12.61 1.43
N GLU A 30 -14.87 -13.81 1.99
CA GLU A 30 -15.83 -14.44 2.88
C GLU A 30 -16.00 -13.66 4.19
N THR A 31 -14.91 -13.14 4.74
CA THR A 31 -14.91 -12.34 5.97
C THR A 31 -15.72 -11.06 5.77
N VAL A 32 -15.44 -10.32 4.69
CA VAL A 32 -16.20 -9.10 4.37
C VAL A 32 -17.66 -9.44 4.07
N THR A 33 -17.95 -10.53 3.35
CA THR A 33 -19.33 -10.98 3.10
C THR A 33 -20.09 -11.18 4.42
N LYS A 34 -19.52 -11.90 5.38
CA LYS A 34 -20.14 -12.14 6.70
C LYS A 34 -20.34 -10.85 7.49
N LEU A 35 -19.40 -9.90 7.39
CA LEU A 35 -19.52 -8.59 8.03
C LEU A 35 -20.66 -7.77 7.45
N LEU A 36 -20.81 -7.76 6.12
CA LEU A 36 -21.91 -7.09 5.43
C LEU A 36 -23.27 -7.72 5.75
N GLU A 37 -23.33 -9.05 5.89
CA GLU A 37 -24.55 -9.75 6.32
C GLU A 37 -24.95 -9.40 7.75
N LYS A 38 -23.97 -9.25 8.65
CA LYS A 38 -24.20 -8.89 10.06
C LYS A 38 -24.53 -7.39 10.25
N HIS A 39 -23.95 -6.52 9.42
CA HIS A 39 -24.08 -5.06 9.49
C HIS A 39 -24.49 -4.49 8.12
N PRO A 40 -25.76 -4.71 7.68
CA PRO A 40 -26.20 -4.34 6.34
C PRO A 40 -26.25 -2.82 6.08
N ASP A 41 -26.19 -2.00 7.12
CA ASP A 41 -26.22 -0.54 7.09
C ASP A 41 -24.83 0.11 7.17
N VAL A 42 -23.75 -0.69 7.26
CA VAL A 42 -22.38 -0.21 7.37
C VAL A 42 -22.02 0.76 6.23
N LYS A 43 -21.27 1.82 6.55
CA LYS A 43 -20.94 2.89 5.59
C LYS A 43 -19.54 2.78 4.99
N GLY A 44 -18.69 1.93 5.55
CA GLY A 44 -17.36 1.72 5.04
C GLY A 44 -16.70 0.43 5.51
N VAL A 45 -15.77 -0.04 4.69
CA VAL A 45 -14.88 -1.17 4.92
C VAL A 45 -13.46 -0.63 4.79
N TRP A 46 -12.71 -0.68 5.88
CA TRP A 46 -11.31 -0.27 5.92
C TRP A 46 -10.42 -1.51 6.02
N LEU A 47 -9.38 -1.56 5.18
CA LEU A 47 -8.52 -2.73 5.05
C LEU A 47 -7.08 -2.34 5.31
N ALA A 48 -6.40 -3.15 6.13
CA ALA A 48 -5.02 -2.89 6.51
C ALA A 48 -3.99 -3.21 5.40
N GLN A 49 -4.41 -3.79 4.27
CA GLN A 49 -3.52 -4.26 3.20
C GLN A 49 -4.16 -4.19 1.82
N GLY A 50 -3.34 -3.97 0.79
CA GLY A 50 -3.79 -3.85 -0.61
C GLY A 50 -4.33 -5.13 -1.20
N SER A 51 -3.72 -6.27 -0.86
CA SER A 51 -4.14 -7.57 -1.37
C SER A 51 -5.58 -7.94 -0.97
N SER A 52 -6.09 -7.33 0.12
CA SER A 52 -7.46 -7.51 0.60
C SER A 52 -8.48 -6.60 -0.08
N VAL A 53 -8.04 -5.50 -0.70
CA VAL A 53 -8.91 -4.50 -1.34
C VAL A 53 -9.71 -5.10 -2.49
N GLY A 54 -9.05 -5.89 -3.34
CA GLY A 54 -9.75 -6.59 -4.43
C GLY A 54 -10.85 -7.54 -3.94
N PRO A 55 -10.52 -8.55 -3.11
CA PRO A 55 -11.52 -9.46 -2.54
C PRO A 55 -12.66 -8.78 -1.77
N ALA A 56 -12.37 -7.72 -1.02
CA ALA A 56 -13.38 -6.94 -0.31
C ALA A 56 -14.28 -6.17 -1.28
N GLY A 57 -13.70 -5.54 -2.30
CA GLY A 57 -14.45 -4.88 -3.37
C GLY A 57 -15.38 -5.84 -4.09
N ASP A 58 -14.94 -7.06 -4.38
CA ASP A 58 -15.80 -8.11 -4.94
C ASP A 58 -16.95 -8.53 -4.01
N ALA A 59 -16.74 -8.52 -2.69
CA ALA A 59 -17.80 -8.83 -1.72
C ALA A 59 -18.85 -7.72 -1.67
N VAL A 60 -18.40 -6.47 -1.63
CA VAL A 60 -19.27 -5.29 -1.65
C VAL A 60 -20.03 -5.20 -2.98
N ASP A 61 -19.34 -5.35 -4.11
CA ASP A 61 -19.96 -5.34 -5.44
C ASP A 61 -21.03 -6.44 -5.59
N LYS A 62 -20.77 -7.64 -5.08
CA LYS A 62 -21.77 -8.74 -5.03
C LYS A 62 -23.00 -8.38 -4.19
N ALA A 63 -22.80 -7.77 -3.02
CA ALA A 63 -23.90 -7.43 -2.12
C ALA A 63 -24.74 -6.23 -2.61
N PHE A 64 -24.08 -5.25 -3.25
CA PHE A 64 -24.68 -3.97 -3.63
C PHE A 64 -24.85 -3.79 -5.16
N LYS A 65 -24.59 -4.83 -5.96
CA LYS A 65 -24.92 -4.94 -7.40
C LYS A 65 -24.37 -3.78 -8.27
N ASN A 66 -23.09 -3.46 -8.16
CA ASN A 66 -22.42 -2.36 -8.89
C ASN A 66 -22.91 -0.95 -8.53
N LEU A 67 -23.54 -0.74 -7.37
CA LEU A 67 -23.71 0.61 -6.83
C LEU A 67 -22.33 1.24 -6.55
N ALA A 68 -22.27 2.56 -6.60
CA ALA A 68 -21.09 3.34 -6.22
C ALA A 68 -21.25 3.89 -4.80
N PHE A 69 -20.16 4.38 -4.20
CA PHE A 69 -20.29 5.23 -3.02
C PHE A 69 -20.97 6.56 -3.42
N PRO A 70 -21.92 7.10 -2.63
CA PRO A 70 -22.32 6.70 -1.27
C PRO A 70 -23.47 5.68 -1.17
N GLU A 71 -24.00 5.15 -2.27
CA GLU A 71 -25.10 4.18 -2.27
C GLU A 71 -24.68 2.77 -1.81
N ARG A 72 -23.38 2.48 -1.79
CA ARG A 72 -22.76 1.31 -1.15
C ARG A 72 -21.70 1.73 -0.12
N PRO A 73 -21.25 0.82 0.77
CA PRO A 73 -20.14 1.10 1.67
C PRO A 73 -18.89 1.57 0.90
N LEU A 74 -18.19 2.56 1.46
CA LEU A 74 -16.86 2.98 1.03
C LEU A 74 -15.86 1.82 1.22
N VAL A 75 -15.04 1.51 0.23
CA VAL A 75 -14.01 0.46 0.31
C VAL A 75 -12.64 1.10 0.16
N VAL A 76 -11.88 1.13 1.25
CA VAL A 76 -10.56 1.76 1.30
C VAL A 76 -9.51 0.88 1.98
N GLY A 77 -8.24 1.09 1.63
CA GLY A 77 -7.14 0.39 2.28
C GLY A 77 -5.77 0.99 2.01
N PHE A 78 -4.75 0.14 1.99
CA PHE A 78 -3.37 0.51 1.69
C PHE A 78 -2.89 -0.17 0.42
N ASN A 79 -1.80 0.32 -0.16
CA ASN A 79 -1.02 -0.29 -1.24
C ASN A 79 -1.79 -0.44 -2.55
N ALA A 80 -1.38 0.32 -3.56
CA ALA A 80 -1.92 0.25 -4.91
C ALA A 80 -1.31 -0.91 -5.71
N ASP A 81 -1.33 -2.11 -5.13
CA ASP A 81 -0.90 -3.32 -5.84
C ASP A 81 -1.80 -3.59 -7.06
N PRO A 82 -1.37 -4.43 -8.04
CA PRO A 82 -2.14 -4.64 -9.26
C PRO A 82 -3.59 -5.12 -9.05
N LYS A 83 -3.90 -5.80 -7.93
CA LYS A 83 -5.26 -6.26 -7.61
C LYS A 83 -6.09 -5.13 -7.02
N ALA A 84 -5.53 -4.36 -6.08
CA ALA A 84 -6.18 -3.17 -5.52
C ALA A 84 -6.46 -2.14 -6.62
N ALA A 85 -5.45 -1.83 -7.45
CA ALA A 85 -5.58 -0.92 -8.58
C ALA A 85 -6.65 -1.40 -9.59
N ALA A 86 -6.76 -2.72 -9.84
CA ALA A 86 -7.84 -3.26 -10.66
C ALA A 86 -9.23 -3.01 -10.06
N ALA A 87 -9.40 -3.30 -8.77
CA ALA A 87 -10.66 -3.06 -8.09
C ALA A 87 -11.06 -1.57 -8.10
N ILE A 88 -10.09 -0.66 -7.97
CA ILE A 88 -10.32 0.79 -8.08
C ILE A 88 -10.76 1.19 -9.49
N ARG A 89 -10.04 0.73 -10.53
CA ARG A 89 -10.40 1.02 -11.95
C ARG A 89 -11.79 0.49 -12.29
N ASP A 90 -12.15 -0.67 -11.76
CA ASP A 90 -13.43 -1.34 -11.99
C ASP A 90 -14.57 -0.75 -11.12
N GLY A 91 -14.27 0.22 -10.23
CA GLY A 91 -15.26 0.88 -9.36
C GLY A 91 -15.72 0.03 -8.16
N LYS A 92 -15.04 -1.08 -7.88
CA LYS A 92 -15.31 -1.99 -6.77
C LYS A 92 -14.64 -1.54 -5.47
N ALA A 93 -13.58 -0.75 -5.57
CA ALA A 93 -12.93 -0.07 -4.48
C ALA A 93 -12.83 1.44 -4.78
N ASP A 94 -12.72 2.26 -3.73
CA ASP A 94 -12.79 3.72 -3.88
C ASP A 94 -11.42 4.37 -3.83
N ALA A 95 -10.57 3.97 -2.87
CA ALA A 95 -9.22 4.50 -2.77
C ALA A 95 -8.28 3.61 -1.95
N VAL A 96 -6.97 3.77 -2.15
CA VAL A 96 -5.94 3.24 -1.25
C VAL A 96 -4.87 4.28 -0.96
N SER A 97 -4.33 4.27 0.25
CA SER A 97 -3.07 4.99 0.52
C SER A 97 -1.90 4.13 0.05
N ASP A 98 -1.06 4.68 -0.81
CA ASP A 98 0.10 3.99 -1.37
C ASP A 98 1.42 4.68 -0.95
N VAL A 99 2.51 3.92 -0.94
CA VAL A 99 3.87 4.35 -0.59
C VAL A 99 4.84 3.63 -1.51
N ALA A 100 5.93 4.30 -1.92
CA ALA A 100 6.92 3.70 -2.81
C ALA A 100 7.81 2.68 -2.06
N TYR A 101 7.28 1.50 -1.75
CA TYR A 101 7.98 0.48 -0.95
C TYR A 101 9.36 0.12 -1.51
N ASP A 102 9.49 0.01 -2.83
CA ASP A 102 10.77 -0.30 -3.47
C ASP A 102 11.85 0.72 -3.12
N ALA A 103 11.49 2.00 -3.04
CA ALA A 103 12.40 3.09 -2.68
C ALA A 103 12.97 2.90 -1.26
N THR A 104 12.13 2.45 -0.32
CA THR A 104 12.54 2.16 1.06
C THR A 104 13.47 0.94 1.17
N LEU A 105 13.36 -0.03 0.27
CA LEU A 105 14.27 -1.18 0.22
C LEU A 105 15.68 -0.77 -0.20
N TYR A 106 15.82 0.15 -1.16
CA TYR A 106 17.14 0.66 -1.54
C TYR A 106 17.82 1.41 -0.40
N ILE A 107 17.06 2.20 0.38
CA ILE A 107 17.58 2.83 1.61
C ILE A 107 18.15 1.79 2.57
N ALA A 108 17.40 0.72 2.83
CA ALA A 108 17.83 -0.32 3.76
C ALA A 108 19.11 -1.01 3.27
N LEU A 109 19.18 -1.35 1.98
CA LEU A 109 20.35 -1.96 1.37
C LEU A 109 21.58 -1.05 1.42
N ASP A 110 21.42 0.24 1.13
CA ASP A 110 22.51 1.22 1.21
C ASP A 110 23.03 1.39 2.64
N GLN A 111 22.13 1.50 3.62
CA GLN A 111 22.53 1.62 5.02
C GLN A 111 23.28 0.38 5.51
N ILE A 112 22.86 -0.83 5.09
CA ILE A 112 23.59 -2.07 5.39
C ILE A 112 24.97 -2.04 4.73
N ALA A 113 25.09 -1.61 3.47
CA ALA A 113 26.38 -1.50 2.78
C ALA A 113 27.32 -0.49 3.45
N GLU A 114 26.82 0.69 3.83
CA GLU A 114 27.58 1.72 4.56
C GLU A 114 28.00 1.22 5.95
N ASN A 115 27.13 0.48 6.64
CA ASN A 115 27.47 -0.11 7.93
C ASN A 115 28.58 -1.17 7.80
N LEU A 116 28.45 -2.11 6.85
CA LEU A 116 29.43 -3.17 6.65
C LEU A 116 30.76 -2.66 6.12
N GLY A 117 30.73 -1.72 5.15
CA GLY A 117 31.93 -1.23 4.48
C GLY A 117 32.63 -0.08 5.20
N ARG A 118 31.90 0.71 6.00
CA ARG A 118 32.42 1.96 6.60
C ARG A 118 32.06 2.12 8.07
N GLN A 119 31.43 1.12 8.70
CA GLN A 119 31.04 1.16 10.12
C GLN A 119 30.12 2.33 10.47
N LYS A 120 29.39 2.88 9.48
CA LYS A 120 28.41 3.94 9.72
C LYS A 120 27.21 3.34 10.49
N PRO A 121 26.75 3.95 11.59
CA PRO A 121 25.55 3.48 12.28
C PRO A 121 24.32 3.49 11.36
N LEU A 122 23.44 2.50 11.54
CA LEU A 122 22.12 2.48 10.89
C LEU A 122 21.24 3.58 11.48
N ALA A 123 20.60 4.36 10.63
CA ALA A 123 19.58 5.33 11.04
C ALA A 123 18.32 4.60 11.51
N LYS A 124 17.55 5.22 12.42
CA LYS A 124 16.34 4.62 12.97
C LYS A 124 15.13 4.80 12.05
N ASP A 125 15.15 5.83 11.21
CA ASP A 125 14.11 6.12 10.24
C ASP A 125 14.69 6.74 8.95
N VAL A 126 13.82 6.95 7.96
CA VAL A 126 14.20 7.49 6.64
C VAL A 126 14.68 8.94 6.74
N GLN A 127 14.11 9.73 7.66
CA GLN A 127 14.47 11.13 7.86
C GLN A 127 15.87 11.27 8.47
N GLU A 128 16.19 10.48 9.50
CA GLU A 128 17.52 10.42 10.12
C GLU A 128 18.58 9.97 9.12
N ALA A 129 18.22 9.10 8.17
CA ALA A 129 19.15 8.64 7.14
C ALA A 129 19.66 9.77 6.21
N GLY A 130 18.91 10.89 6.13
CA GLY A 130 19.38 12.14 5.51
C GLY A 130 19.53 12.10 3.99
N TYR A 131 18.77 11.23 3.30
CA TYR A 131 18.77 11.20 1.84
C TYR A 131 18.05 12.42 1.25
N PRO A 132 18.46 12.91 0.07
CA PRO A 132 17.93 14.14 -0.51
C PRO A 132 16.60 13.98 -1.27
N LEU A 133 16.04 12.76 -1.36
CA LEU A 133 14.78 12.49 -2.08
C LEU A 133 13.67 12.15 -1.08
N ASP A 134 12.41 12.32 -1.50
CA ASP A 134 11.26 11.79 -0.77
C ASP A 134 11.03 10.32 -1.12
N PHE A 135 11.54 9.41 -0.28
CA PHE A 135 11.41 7.96 -0.47
C PHE A 135 10.12 7.38 0.11
N LEU A 136 9.37 8.15 0.90
CA LEU A 136 8.06 7.69 1.35
C LEU A 136 7.06 7.88 0.20
N ASP A 137 7.08 9.04 -0.46
CA ASP A 137 6.22 9.33 -1.62
C ASP A 137 4.78 8.83 -1.40
N ILE A 138 4.17 9.24 -0.30
CA ILE A 138 2.84 8.78 0.09
C ILE A 138 1.81 9.45 -0.82
N ALA A 139 0.91 8.66 -1.41
CA ALA A 139 -0.15 9.14 -2.29
C ALA A 139 -1.48 8.46 -2.00
N LEU A 140 -2.58 9.19 -2.17
CA LEU A 140 -3.92 8.61 -2.20
C LEU A 140 -4.22 8.22 -3.65
N VAL A 141 -4.33 6.93 -3.92
CA VAL A 141 -4.66 6.39 -5.24
C VAL A 141 -6.16 6.17 -5.32
N THR A 142 -6.78 6.74 -6.35
CA THR A 142 -8.21 6.73 -6.63
C THR A 142 -8.45 6.26 -8.07
N ARG A 143 -9.68 6.36 -8.57
CA ARG A 143 -9.98 6.02 -9.97
C ARG A 143 -9.25 6.93 -10.97
N ASP A 144 -8.98 8.17 -10.60
CA ASP A 144 -8.41 9.17 -11.50
C ASP A 144 -6.93 8.92 -11.82
N ASP A 145 -6.22 8.23 -10.91
CA ASP A 145 -4.77 8.02 -10.95
C ASP A 145 -4.36 6.56 -10.64
N ALA A 146 -5.31 5.62 -10.67
CA ALA A 146 -5.01 4.21 -10.50
C ALA A 146 -3.99 3.74 -11.56
N PRO A 147 -2.94 2.98 -11.16
CA PRO A 147 -1.94 2.43 -12.08
C PRO A 147 -2.57 1.65 -13.23
N GLU A 148 -1.86 1.47 -14.34
CA GLU A 148 -2.35 0.62 -15.43
C GLU A 148 -2.44 -0.87 -15.02
N LYS A 149 -3.11 -1.68 -15.85
CA LYS A 149 -3.25 -3.13 -15.60
C LYS A 149 -1.88 -3.79 -15.44
N GLY A 150 -1.67 -4.46 -14.31
CA GLY A 150 -0.45 -5.21 -14.02
C GLY A 150 0.73 -4.35 -13.58
N LYS A 151 0.54 -3.04 -13.40
CA LYS A 151 1.57 -2.11 -12.95
C LYS A 151 1.33 -1.66 -11.50
N PHE A 152 2.42 -1.30 -10.84
CA PHE A 152 2.40 -0.52 -9.61
C PHE A 152 2.40 0.97 -9.95
N ARG A 153 2.16 1.83 -8.95
CA ARG A 153 2.32 3.27 -9.10
C ARG A 153 3.80 3.59 -9.31
N ASP A 154 4.08 4.48 -10.25
CA ASP A 154 5.44 4.98 -10.43
C ASP A 154 5.81 5.92 -9.26
N PRO A 155 7.04 5.78 -8.72
CA PRO A 155 7.55 6.72 -7.72
C PRO A 155 7.73 8.11 -8.34
N LYS A 156 7.55 9.17 -7.55
CA LYS A 156 7.85 10.55 -7.99
C LYS A 156 9.34 10.76 -8.29
N GLU A 157 10.19 10.06 -7.55
CA GLU A 157 11.64 10.22 -7.58
C GLU A 157 12.30 9.01 -8.26
N ASP A 158 13.30 9.27 -9.10
CA ASP A 158 14.12 8.22 -9.72
C ASP A 158 15.20 7.72 -8.73
N PHE A 159 14.73 7.00 -7.70
CA PHE A 159 15.59 6.44 -6.67
C PHE A 159 16.58 5.40 -7.24
N VAL A 160 16.21 4.69 -8.32
CA VAL A 160 17.08 3.69 -8.95
C VAL A 160 18.32 4.37 -9.54
N SER A 161 18.14 5.43 -10.31
CA SER A 161 19.27 6.21 -10.85
C SER A 161 20.08 6.86 -9.74
N TYR A 162 19.43 7.37 -8.69
CA TYR A 162 20.11 7.94 -7.53
C TYR A 162 21.06 6.92 -6.88
N PHE A 163 20.55 5.75 -6.49
CA PHE A 163 21.37 4.73 -5.81
C PHE A 163 22.41 4.11 -6.74
N THR A 164 22.06 3.85 -8.00
CA THR A 164 23.03 3.38 -9.00
C THR A 164 24.20 4.35 -9.15
N SER A 165 23.91 5.66 -9.19
CA SER A 165 24.93 6.70 -9.29
C SER A 165 25.75 6.83 -8.00
N LYS A 166 25.08 6.79 -6.84
CA LYS A 166 25.73 6.80 -5.51
C LYS A 166 26.70 5.65 -5.38
N TRP A 167 26.24 4.41 -5.58
CA TRP A 167 27.06 3.21 -5.44
C TRP A 167 28.21 3.18 -6.44
N ARG A 168 27.99 3.60 -7.70
CA ARG A 168 29.07 3.70 -8.68
C ARG A 168 30.17 4.65 -8.22
N ARG A 169 29.80 5.81 -7.67
CA ARG A 169 30.76 6.81 -7.16
C ARG A 169 31.52 6.29 -5.93
N GLU A 170 30.86 5.50 -5.09
CA GLU A 170 31.38 5.10 -3.77
C GLU A 170 32.12 3.76 -3.76
N PHE A 171 31.72 2.83 -4.63
CA PHE A 171 32.23 1.46 -4.68
C PHE A 171 32.79 1.07 -6.06
N GLY A 172 32.67 1.95 -7.06
CA GLY A 172 33.07 1.67 -8.44
C GLY A 172 31.98 0.97 -9.26
N SER A 173 32.29 0.67 -10.53
CA SER A 173 31.36 -0.07 -11.40
C SER A 173 31.19 -1.51 -10.92
N PRO A 174 29.98 -2.11 -11.06
CA PRO A 174 29.82 -3.54 -10.83
C PRO A 174 30.84 -4.31 -11.67
N PRO A 175 31.44 -5.40 -11.16
CA PRO A 175 32.26 -6.26 -11.99
C PRO A 175 31.43 -6.68 -13.22
N LYS A 176 32.04 -6.62 -14.41
CA LYS A 176 31.38 -7.16 -15.61
C LYS A 176 31.00 -8.60 -15.27
N ALA A 177 29.73 -8.96 -15.41
CA ALA A 177 29.32 -10.35 -15.33
C ALA A 177 30.23 -11.11 -16.30
N GLY A 178 31.07 -12.00 -15.76
CA GLY A 178 32.00 -12.77 -16.56
C GLY A 178 31.19 -13.53 -17.61
N GLY A 179 31.41 -13.19 -18.88
CA GLY A 179 30.91 -13.96 -20.00
C GLY A 179 31.66 -15.27 -20.16
#